data_AF-H6SR66-F1
#
_entry.id   AF-H6SR66-F1
#
_cell.length_a   1.000
_cell.length_b   1.000
_cell.length_c   1.000
_cell.angle_alpha   90.00
_cell.angle_beta   90.00
_cell.angle_gamma   90.00
#
_symmetry.space_group_name_H-M   'P 1'
#
loop_
_entity.id
_entity.type
_entity.pdbx_description
1 polymer ?
#
loop_
_entity_poly.entity_id
_entity_poly.type
_entity_poly.pdbx_seq_one_letter_code
_entity_poly.pdbx_strand_id
1 'polypeptide(L)'
;MTFGDTSQDQTFHLLTPEGTFLSAGPTPGTFCQTLLDVEGSPLAVRRIGQTFRLNLDAPPEDTPALLHDGSGGVGLSVRGQYLQASPSGGVSWSPTRGAAARFVLIATAAFARLRHLHRHAWMEVRPRVWHPAGSLQLLPHDRVMFAGVSYTLAEVLICLAQQPERALSIQLRRDGWQVRQFEVFRPLIYFTAFGPPEMFQLLNIALCSLARRGAVPATYLVITRPEDRALIAEHGAEACALLGDRLRIACLDATSLRDFMFARYALATIPEGALYQPILYLDTDMVCDGPLENLFREAMDTDKILAPAEHLLHLDQFDWWGGKALFEKDSSSGLTINDFGMNSGSICAKNLFVLRESFELIPRLQRAHDTQASEPLTFDQPFFNYVVYKLGLQDPSVFLKHIRLNGHEQPPSPNDRRGLVHFMGGVGNSSPKLNRMRDYVTLLDALP
;
A
#
# COMPACT_ATOMS: atom_id res chain seq x y z
N MET A 1 1.33 31.69 11.38
CA MET A 1 0.03 31.18 10.90
C MET A 1 -1.06 31.94 11.64
N THR A 2 -1.88 32.72 10.93
CA THR A 2 -3.09 33.31 11.49
C THR A 2 -4.19 32.23 11.42
N PHE A 3 -4.71 31.84 12.58
CA PHE A 3 -5.80 30.87 12.60
C PHE A 3 -7.10 31.59 12.21
N GLY A 4 -7.65 31.25 11.04
CA GLY A 4 -8.94 31.78 10.58
C GLY A 4 -10.06 31.51 11.59
N ASP A 5 -11.06 32.38 11.58
CA ASP A 5 -12.27 32.29 12.39
C ASP A 5 -13.16 31.15 11.88
N THR A 6 -12.83 29.93 12.26
CA THR A 6 -13.63 28.74 11.94
C THR A 6 -14.19 28.19 13.24
N SER A 7 -15.51 28.21 13.38
CA SER A 7 -16.31 27.67 14.49
C SER A 7 -16.19 26.15 14.72
N GLN A 8 -15.18 25.51 14.14
CA GLN A 8 -14.93 24.08 14.28
C GLN A 8 -13.90 23.83 15.37
N ASP A 9 -14.22 22.94 16.30
CA ASP A 9 -13.27 22.39 17.28
C ASP A 9 -12.08 21.76 16.53
N GLN A 10 -10.90 22.38 16.68
CA GLN A 10 -9.66 21.88 16.11
C GLN A 10 -8.84 21.19 17.19
N THR A 11 -8.27 20.03 16.83
CA THR A 11 -7.35 19.28 17.69
C THR A 11 -5.92 19.44 17.19
N PHE A 12 -4.99 19.62 18.13
CA PHE A 12 -3.57 19.83 17.91
C PHE A 12 -2.74 18.88 18.77
N HIS A 13 -1.48 18.70 18.40
CA HIS A 13 -0.44 18.06 19.20
C HIS A 13 0.69 19.08 19.44
N LEU A 14 1.42 18.92 20.55
CA LEU A 14 2.51 19.82 20.93
C LEU A 14 3.85 19.23 20.52
N LEU A 15 4.49 19.85 19.54
CA LEU A 15 5.87 19.56 19.16
C LEU A 15 6.82 20.38 20.05
N THR A 16 7.82 19.71 20.63
CA THR A 16 8.83 20.33 21.50
C THR A 16 9.92 21.02 20.66
N PRO A 17 10.75 21.89 21.27
CA PRO A 17 11.94 22.47 20.62
C PRO A 17 12.95 21.45 20.11
N GLU A 18 12.90 20.23 20.64
CA GLU A 18 13.84 19.14 20.33
C GLU A 18 13.35 18.23 19.19
N GLY A 19 12.19 18.55 18.58
CA GLY A 19 11.64 17.75 17.48
C GLY A 19 10.87 16.50 17.93
N THR A 20 10.46 16.43 19.20
CA THR A 20 9.64 15.34 19.75
C THR A 20 8.22 15.84 20.05
N PHE A 21 7.29 14.95 20.38
CA PHE A 21 5.95 15.34 20.81
C PHE A 21 5.77 15.20 22.32
N LEU A 22 5.01 16.12 22.92
CA LEU A 22 4.60 15.99 24.31
C LEU A 22 3.52 14.92 24.46
N SER A 23 3.70 14.03 25.41
CA SER A 23 2.76 12.95 25.75
C SER A 23 2.49 12.92 27.25
N ALA A 24 1.41 12.24 27.65
CA ALA A 24 1.17 11.92 29.05
C ALA A 24 2.24 10.94 29.55
N GLY A 25 2.76 11.19 30.76
CA GLY A 25 3.71 10.33 31.43
C GLY A 25 3.06 9.10 32.07
N PRO A 26 3.85 8.18 32.64
CA PRO A 26 3.35 6.94 33.24
C PRO A 26 2.51 7.16 34.51
N THR A 27 2.63 8.33 35.13
CA THR A 27 1.84 8.73 36.31
C THR A 27 0.89 9.89 35.99
N PRO A 28 -0.34 9.91 36.52
CA PRO A 28 -1.29 11.01 36.30
C PRO A 28 -0.67 12.38 36.58
N GLY A 29 -0.90 13.34 35.68
CA GLY A 29 -0.37 14.70 35.80
C GLY A 29 1.12 14.88 35.43
N THR A 30 1.82 13.80 35.07
CA THR A 30 3.18 13.89 34.52
C THR A 30 3.17 13.89 33.01
N PHE A 31 4.26 14.39 32.41
CA PHE A 31 4.43 14.46 30.97
C PHE A 31 5.76 13.81 30.57
N CYS A 32 5.90 13.39 29.33
CA CYS A 32 7.14 12.93 28.73
C CYS A 32 7.24 13.37 27.26
N GLN A 33 8.40 13.16 26.65
CA GLN A 33 8.58 13.32 25.22
C GLN A 33 8.47 11.96 24.51
N THR A 34 7.78 11.93 23.38
CA THR A 34 7.68 10.75 22.51
C THR A 34 8.10 11.09 21.09
N LEU A 35 8.71 10.12 20.40
CA LEU A 35 9.03 10.25 18.99
C LEU A 35 7.74 10.14 18.15
N LEU A 36 7.83 10.55 16.88
CA LEU A 36 6.71 10.57 15.93
C LEU A 36 6.10 9.16 15.67
N ASP A 37 6.89 8.12 15.85
CA ASP A 37 6.59 6.72 15.50
C ASP A 37 6.13 5.87 16.68
N VAL A 38 6.39 6.28 17.93
CA VAL A 38 6.01 5.53 19.13
C VAL A 38 4.50 5.26 19.15
N GLU A 39 4.13 4.02 19.45
CA GLU A 39 2.74 3.64 19.68
C GLU A 39 2.20 4.34 20.93
N GLY A 40 1.26 5.26 20.69
CA GLY A 40 0.70 6.17 21.68
C GLY A 40 0.14 7.38 20.95
N SER A 41 -0.87 8.01 21.54
CA SER A 41 -1.38 9.28 21.03
C SER A 41 -0.70 10.41 21.78
N PRO A 42 0.11 11.25 21.10
CA PRO A 42 0.63 12.45 21.75
C PRO A 42 -0.51 13.29 22.32
N LEU A 43 -0.19 14.04 23.36
CA LEU A 43 -1.16 14.83 24.10
C LEU A 43 -1.94 15.72 23.12
N ALA A 44 -3.26 15.52 23.10
CA ALA A 44 -4.15 16.29 22.26
C ALA A 44 -4.55 17.59 22.96
N VAL A 45 -4.51 18.70 22.22
CA VAL A 45 -4.95 20.02 22.66
C VAL A 45 -6.14 20.43 21.82
N ARG A 46 -7.28 20.69 22.44
CA ARG A 46 -8.49 21.18 21.76
C ARG A 46 -8.55 22.69 21.82
N ARG A 47 -8.83 23.34 20.70
CA ARG A 47 -9.18 24.76 20.65
C ARG A 47 -10.70 24.92 20.76
N ILE A 48 -11.15 25.63 21.79
CA ILE A 48 -12.56 26.00 22.02
C ILE A 48 -12.63 27.52 21.97
N GLY A 49 -13.14 28.07 20.86
CA GLY A 49 -13.09 29.50 20.58
C GLY A 49 -11.65 30.01 20.49
N GLN A 50 -11.29 30.98 21.33
CA GLN A 50 -9.91 31.50 21.44
C GLN A 50 -9.08 30.83 22.54
N THR A 51 -9.66 29.85 23.25
CA THR A 51 -8.97 29.14 24.34
C THR A 51 -8.52 27.77 23.89
N PHE A 52 -7.38 27.31 24.41
CA PHE A 52 -6.87 25.97 24.19
C PHE A 52 -6.91 25.19 25.49
N ARG A 53 -7.38 23.95 25.43
CA ARG A 53 -7.49 23.05 26.58
C ARG A 53 -6.78 21.73 26.28
N LEU A 54 -6.00 21.25 27.24
CA LEU A 54 -5.43 19.91 27.19
C LEU A 54 -6.56 18.89 27.33
N ASN A 55 -6.57 17.87 26.47
CA ASN A 55 -7.50 16.75 26.57
C ASN A 55 -6.90 15.69 27.52
N LEU A 56 -7.24 15.79 28.80
CA LEU A 56 -6.82 14.87 29.86
C LEU A 56 -8.06 14.15 30.42
N ASP A 57 -7.96 12.84 30.65
CA ASP A 57 -9.10 11.99 31.08
C ASP A 57 -9.68 12.39 32.46
N ALA A 58 -8.89 13.07 33.29
CA ALA A 58 -9.35 13.78 34.48
C ALA A 58 -8.59 15.11 34.57
N PRO A 59 -9.23 16.28 34.43
CA PRO A 59 -8.56 17.55 34.62
C PRO A 59 -8.25 17.72 36.11
N PRO A 60 -6.97 17.68 36.55
CA PRO A 60 -6.67 18.07 37.92
C PRO A 60 -7.05 19.54 38.13
N GLU A 61 -7.27 19.94 39.39
CA GLU A 61 -7.45 21.36 39.78
C GLU A 61 -6.28 22.24 39.28
N ASP A 62 -5.14 21.62 38.94
CA ASP A 62 -3.92 22.21 38.39
C ASP A 62 -3.69 21.92 36.89
N THR A 63 -4.75 21.97 36.07
CA THR A 63 -4.59 21.78 34.62
C THR A 63 -3.76 22.93 34.02
N PRO A 64 -2.67 22.62 33.26
CA PRO A 64 -1.87 23.65 32.61
C PRO A 64 -2.68 24.57 31.69
N ALA A 65 -2.51 25.87 31.89
CA ALA A 65 -2.98 26.89 30.97
C ALA A 65 -2.03 26.99 29.77
N LEU A 66 -2.59 27.08 28.56
CA LEU A 66 -1.83 27.29 27.34
C LEU A 66 -1.63 28.81 27.11
N LEU A 67 -0.39 29.25 27.00
CA LEU A 67 -0.01 30.65 26.81
C LEU A 67 0.56 30.86 25.41
N HIS A 68 -0.08 31.71 24.60
CA HIS A 68 0.49 32.11 23.31
C HIS A 68 1.72 33.02 23.52
N ASP A 69 2.76 32.84 22.70
CA ASP A 69 3.97 33.68 22.74
C ASP A 69 3.99 34.80 21.68
N GLY A 70 2.94 34.90 20.84
CA GLY A 70 2.84 35.89 19.75
C GLY A 70 3.76 35.65 18.55
N SER A 71 4.69 34.69 18.64
CA SER A 71 5.71 34.36 17.63
C SER A 71 5.49 32.96 17.02
N GLY A 72 4.24 32.48 17.06
CA GLY A 72 3.80 31.20 16.51
C GLY A 72 4.03 29.99 17.42
N GLY A 73 4.60 30.18 18.61
CA GLY A 73 4.74 29.16 19.63
C GLY A 73 3.72 29.30 20.76
N VAL A 74 3.64 28.26 21.58
CA VAL A 74 2.80 28.20 22.77
C VAL A 74 3.62 27.69 23.95
N GLY A 75 3.34 28.17 25.15
CA GLY A 75 3.88 27.62 26.40
C GLY A 75 2.79 26.97 27.22
N LEU A 76 3.15 26.04 28.09
CA LEU A 76 2.25 25.48 29.10
C LEU A 76 2.66 26.03 30.47
N SER A 77 1.71 26.58 31.24
CA SER A 77 1.99 27.11 32.57
C SER A 77 1.01 26.64 33.64
N VAL A 78 1.53 26.37 34.84
CA VAL A 78 0.76 26.07 36.05
C VAL A 78 1.39 26.86 37.20
N ARG A 79 0.58 27.63 37.96
CA ARG A 79 1.04 28.34 39.17
C ARG A 79 2.34 29.16 38.99
N GLY A 80 2.47 29.84 37.84
CA GLY A 80 3.65 30.65 37.52
C GLY A 80 4.90 29.86 37.10
N GLN A 81 4.81 28.53 37.01
CA GLN A 81 5.83 27.67 36.41
C GLN A 81 5.46 27.35 34.96
N TYR A 82 6.48 27.10 34.14
CA TYR A 82 6.39 26.77 32.73
C TYR A 82 6.96 25.38 32.47
N LEU A 83 6.27 24.58 31.66
CA LEU A 83 6.77 23.27 31.24
C LEU A 83 7.91 23.48 30.25
N GLN A 84 9.06 22.87 30.51
CA GLN A 84 10.24 22.89 29.66
C GLN A 84 10.55 21.49 29.15
N ALA A 85 10.92 21.37 27.88
CA ALA A 85 11.45 20.15 27.29
C ALA A 85 12.97 20.18 27.27
N SER A 86 13.61 19.11 27.76
CA SER A 86 15.06 18.92 27.79
C SER A 86 15.54 18.17 26.54
N PRO A 87 16.76 18.44 26.03
CA PRO A 87 17.41 17.62 25.01
C PRO A 87 17.54 16.14 25.40
N SER A 88 17.52 15.82 26.70
CA SER A 88 17.57 14.46 27.21
C SER A 88 16.24 13.67 27.07
N GLY A 89 15.21 14.25 26.44
CA GLY A 89 13.88 13.65 26.33
C GLY A 89 12.99 13.83 27.58
N GLY A 90 13.52 14.44 28.64
CA GLY A 90 12.77 14.76 29.86
C GLY A 90 11.93 16.04 29.73
N VAL A 91 10.94 16.20 30.60
CA VAL A 91 10.21 17.46 30.75
C VAL A 91 10.17 17.86 32.23
N SER A 92 10.25 19.15 32.51
CA SER A 92 10.31 19.68 33.88
C SER A 92 9.64 21.04 34.00
N TRP A 93 9.11 21.36 35.18
CA TRP A 93 8.54 22.67 35.48
C TRP A 93 9.63 23.64 35.94
N SER A 94 9.60 24.88 35.44
CA SER A 94 10.57 25.92 35.78
C SER A 94 9.88 27.27 35.94
N PRO A 95 10.30 28.14 36.87
CA PRO A 95 9.75 29.49 37.00
C PRO A 95 10.12 30.40 35.81
N THR A 96 11.07 30.00 34.96
CA THR A 96 11.55 30.80 33.83
C THR A 96 10.94 30.34 32.51
N ARG A 97 10.49 31.29 31.70
CA ARG A 97 10.04 31.02 30.33
C ARG A 97 11.22 31.15 29.37
N GLY A 98 11.95 30.06 29.17
CA GLY A 98 13.05 29.96 28.21
C GLY A 98 12.64 29.37 26.86
N ALA A 99 13.59 29.23 25.93
CA ALA A 99 13.37 28.58 24.63
C ALA A 99 12.86 27.13 24.78
N ALA A 100 13.32 26.42 25.81
CA ALA A 100 12.86 25.07 26.17
C ALA A 100 11.35 25.00 26.53
N ALA A 101 10.72 26.13 26.84
CA ALA A 101 9.30 26.23 27.19
C ALA A 101 8.39 26.54 25.97
N ARG A 102 8.95 26.56 24.77
CA ARG A 102 8.22 26.87 23.53
C ARG A 102 7.80 25.59 22.82
N PHE A 103 6.52 25.41 22.60
CA PHE A 103 5.97 24.30 21.83
C PHE A 103 5.34 24.83 20.54
N VAL A 104 5.33 24.00 19.50
CA VAL A 104 4.63 24.28 18.24
C VAL A 104 3.34 23.47 18.20
N LEU A 105 2.22 24.13 17.89
CA LEU A 105 0.95 23.46 17.67
C LEU A 105 0.92 22.82 16.28
N ILE A 106 0.81 21.51 16.23
CA ILE A 106 0.66 20.73 15.01
C ILE A 106 -0.77 20.23 14.94
N ALA A 107 -1.55 20.69 13.95
CA ALA A 107 -2.92 20.20 13.76
C ALA A 107 -2.94 18.67 13.61
N THR A 108 -3.94 17.98 14.14
CA THR A 108 -4.03 16.51 14.09
C THR A 108 -3.93 15.96 12.67
N ALA A 109 -4.53 16.63 11.68
CA ALA A 109 -4.40 16.24 10.26
C ALA A 109 -2.98 16.42 9.72
N ALA A 110 -2.22 17.42 10.20
CA ALA A 110 -0.82 17.61 9.84
C ALA A 110 0.07 16.55 10.51
N PHE A 111 -0.20 16.24 11.78
CA PHE A 111 0.47 15.17 12.51
C PHE A 111 0.27 13.81 11.82
N ALA A 112 -0.96 13.48 11.41
CA ALA A 112 -1.25 12.26 10.66
C ALA A 112 -0.45 12.15 9.35
N ARG A 113 -0.32 13.27 8.61
CA ARG A 113 0.51 13.32 7.39
C ARG A 113 2.00 13.17 7.69
N LEU A 114 2.54 13.80 8.74
CA LEU A 114 3.94 13.60 9.15
C LEU A 114 4.20 12.13 9.51
N ARG A 115 3.28 11.49 10.23
CA ARG A 115 3.36 10.05 10.51
C ARG A 115 3.31 9.21 9.23
N HIS A 116 2.46 9.56 8.27
CA HIS A 116 2.40 8.90 6.97
C HIS A 116 3.75 8.99 6.23
N LEU A 117 4.38 10.17 6.21
CA LEU A 117 5.72 10.33 5.64
C LEU A 117 6.77 9.48 6.35
N HIS A 118 6.72 9.44 7.67
CA HIS A 118 7.69 8.68 8.47
C HIS A 118 7.51 7.16 8.34
N ARG A 119 6.27 6.66 8.34
CA ARG A 119 5.98 5.22 8.39
C ARG A 119 6.26 4.46 7.10
N HIS A 120 6.32 5.16 5.97
CA HIS A 120 6.45 4.53 4.67
C HIS A 120 7.80 4.82 4.04
N ALA A 121 8.26 3.89 3.21
CA ALA A 121 9.34 4.16 2.28
C ALA A 121 8.82 5.05 1.15
N TRP A 122 9.73 5.81 0.54
CA TRP A 122 9.42 6.74 -0.54
C TRP A 122 10.46 6.64 -1.64
N MET A 123 10.02 6.80 -2.88
CA MET A 123 10.88 6.97 -4.04
C MET A 123 10.83 8.43 -4.49
N GLU A 124 11.98 9.08 -4.55
CA GLU A 124 12.09 10.37 -5.22
C GLU A 124 12.01 10.17 -6.74
N VAL A 125 11.02 10.79 -7.39
CA VAL A 125 10.72 10.56 -8.81
C VAL A 125 11.90 10.93 -9.73
N ARG A 126 12.67 11.95 -9.35
CA ARG A 126 13.91 12.35 -10.02
C ARG A 126 14.91 12.70 -8.92
N PRO A 127 15.91 11.84 -8.62
CA PRO A 127 16.62 10.98 -9.56
C PRO A 127 16.31 9.47 -9.46
N ARG A 128 15.12 9.04 -9.01
CA ARG A 128 14.78 7.62 -8.73
C ARG A 128 15.55 7.04 -7.54
N VAL A 129 15.70 7.85 -6.50
CA VAL A 129 16.37 7.45 -5.26
C VAL A 129 15.35 6.93 -4.26
N TRP A 130 15.72 5.86 -3.59
CA TRP A 130 14.89 5.19 -2.61
C TRP A 130 15.24 5.63 -1.20
N HIS A 131 14.20 5.93 -0.43
CA HIS A 131 14.29 6.38 0.95
C HIS A 131 13.52 5.39 1.82
N PRO A 132 14.17 4.68 2.75
CA PRO A 132 13.49 3.70 3.60
C PRO A 132 12.45 4.36 4.51
N ALA A 133 11.55 3.56 5.07
CA ALA A 133 10.71 4.01 6.18
C ALA A 133 11.60 4.56 7.31
N GLY A 134 11.11 5.58 8.02
CA GLY A 134 11.87 6.30 9.03
C GLY A 134 12.79 7.40 8.49
N SER A 135 12.81 7.64 7.16
CA SER A 135 13.65 8.70 6.55
C SER A 135 13.25 10.13 6.94
N LEU A 136 12.10 10.32 7.60
CA LEU A 136 11.69 11.61 8.17
C LEU A 136 12.16 11.72 9.62
N GLN A 137 12.95 12.74 9.91
CA GLN A 137 13.38 13.10 11.26
C GLN A 137 12.96 14.53 11.55
N LEU A 138 12.32 14.73 12.69
CA LEU A 138 12.05 16.05 13.23
C LEU A 138 13.29 16.46 14.04
N LEU A 139 13.82 17.63 13.72
CA LEU A 139 15.07 18.15 14.29
C LEU A 139 14.77 19.38 15.17
N PRO A 140 15.71 19.77 16.04
CA PRO A 140 15.56 21.00 16.81
C PRO A 140 15.38 22.24 15.93
N HIS A 141 14.81 23.29 16.53
CA HIS A 141 14.63 24.61 15.90
C HIS A 141 13.74 24.59 14.64
N ASP A 142 12.61 23.87 14.71
CA ASP A 142 11.62 23.82 13.63
C ASP A 142 12.20 23.34 12.29
N ARG A 143 13.14 22.38 12.34
CA ARG A 143 13.75 21.75 11.16
C ARG A 143 13.23 20.33 10.97
N VAL A 144 13.17 19.90 9.72
CA VAL A 144 12.79 18.54 9.34
C VAL A 144 13.83 18.02 8.35
N MET A 145 14.40 16.85 8.63
CA MET A 145 15.18 16.11 7.64
C MET A 145 14.25 15.09 6.98
N PHE A 146 14.17 15.11 5.65
CA PHE A 146 13.48 14.07 4.90
C PHE A 146 14.25 13.76 3.62
N ALA A 147 14.45 12.47 3.34
CA ALA A 147 15.17 12.03 2.16
C ALA A 147 16.56 12.68 2.04
N GLY A 148 17.27 12.79 3.18
CA GLY A 148 18.61 13.39 3.26
C GLY A 148 18.66 14.92 3.05
N VAL A 149 17.51 15.59 3.00
CA VAL A 149 17.44 17.04 2.79
C VAL A 149 16.72 17.71 3.95
N SER A 150 17.27 18.85 4.38
CA SER A 150 16.76 19.64 5.48
C SER A 150 15.81 20.72 5.00
N TYR A 151 14.60 20.73 5.55
CA TYR A 151 13.53 21.70 5.33
C TYR A 151 13.23 22.42 6.65
N THR A 152 12.58 23.58 6.57
CA THR A 152 11.83 24.09 7.72
C THR A 152 10.55 23.28 7.90
N LEU A 153 10.09 23.16 9.15
CA LEU A 153 8.82 22.53 9.46
C LEU A 153 7.66 23.23 8.75
N ALA A 154 7.69 24.57 8.67
CA ALA A 154 6.68 25.35 7.98
C ALA A 154 6.56 24.98 6.48
N GLU A 155 7.69 24.84 5.77
CA GLU A 155 7.69 24.42 4.36
C GLU A 155 7.02 23.06 4.16
N VAL A 156 7.37 22.08 5.00
CA VAL A 156 6.79 20.74 4.94
C VAL A 156 5.29 20.79 5.22
N LEU A 157 4.88 21.46 6.30
CA LEU A 157 3.47 21.54 6.71
C LEU A 157 2.60 22.24 5.67
N ILE A 158 3.08 23.33 5.04
CA ILE A 158 2.36 24.02 3.96
C ILE A 158 2.15 23.10 2.78
N CYS A 159 3.19 22.36 2.37
CA CYS A 159 3.08 21.43 1.26
C CYS A 159 2.12 20.27 1.58
N LEU A 160 2.21 19.69 2.78
CA LEU A 160 1.35 18.58 3.20
C LEU A 160 -0.11 19.00 3.38
N ALA A 161 -0.39 20.24 3.80
CA ALA A 161 -1.77 20.73 3.97
C ALA A 161 -2.57 20.72 2.65
N GLN A 162 -1.88 20.81 1.50
CA GLN A 162 -2.47 20.79 0.16
C GLN A 162 -2.68 19.37 -0.38
N GLN A 163 -2.26 18.35 0.37
CA GLN A 163 -2.32 16.95 -0.06
C GLN A 163 -3.35 16.15 0.76
N PRO A 164 -3.94 15.10 0.17
CA PRO A 164 -4.73 14.12 0.92
C PRO A 164 -3.92 13.54 2.09
N GLU A 165 -4.60 13.11 3.17
CA GLU A 165 -3.92 12.58 4.36
C GLU A 165 -3.06 11.34 4.05
N ARG A 166 -3.55 10.49 3.15
CA ARG A 166 -2.89 9.25 2.69
C ARG A 166 -2.45 9.37 1.23
N ALA A 167 -1.82 10.48 0.89
CA ALA A 167 -1.35 10.73 -0.46
C ALA A 167 -0.32 9.67 -0.90
N LEU A 168 -0.48 9.15 -2.13
CA LEU A 168 0.48 8.25 -2.76
C LEU A 168 1.66 8.99 -3.41
N SER A 169 1.51 10.31 -3.58
CA SER A 169 2.53 11.20 -4.10
C SER A 169 2.48 12.50 -3.34
N ILE A 170 3.65 13.06 -3.01
CA ILE A 170 3.77 14.37 -2.38
C ILE A 170 4.79 15.21 -3.13
N GLN A 171 4.62 16.52 -3.05
CA GLN A 171 5.60 17.49 -3.53
C GLN A 171 6.07 18.32 -2.34
N LEU A 172 7.38 18.38 -2.14
CA LEU A 172 7.99 19.25 -1.15
C LEU A 172 8.73 20.38 -1.86
N ARG A 173 8.70 21.57 -1.25
CA ARG A 173 9.43 22.74 -1.72
C ARG A 173 10.50 23.11 -0.70
N ARG A 174 11.72 23.27 -1.18
CA ARG A 174 12.85 23.79 -0.40
C ARG A 174 13.22 25.18 -0.88
N ASP A 175 13.51 26.07 0.07
CA ASP A 175 13.94 27.45 -0.18
C ASP A 175 12.92 28.23 -1.04
N GLY A 176 11.65 27.81 -0.98
CA GLY A 176 10.54 28.38 -1.73
C GLY A 176 10.43 28.01 -3.22
N TRP A 177 11.48 27.46 -3.85
CA TRP A 177 11.51 27.23 -5.32
C TRP A 177 11.92 25.82 -5.77
N GLN A 178 12.68 25.06 -4.96
CA GLN A 178 13.15 23.73 -5.35
C GLN A 178 12.05 22.71 -5.13
N VAL A 179 11.42 22.23 -6.21
CA VAL A 179 10.38 21.21 -6.15
C VAL A 179 10.99 19.82 -6.20
N ARG A 180 10.63 18.98 -5.23
CA ARG A 180 10.95 17.55 -5.21
C ARG A 180 9.68 16.73 -5.10
N GLN A 181 9.55 15.72 -5.94
CA GLN A 181 8.39 14.83 -5.95
C GLN A 181 8.77 13.47 -5.39
N PHE A 182 7.94 12.96 -4.48
CA PHE A 182 8.12 11.67 -3.85
C PHE A 182 6.86 10.84 -4.03
N GLU A 183 7.05 9.56 -4.29
CA GLU A 183 5.99 8.57 -4.43
C GLU A 183 6.13 7.54 -3.31
N VAL A 184 5.04 7.26 -2.62
CA VAL A 184 5.06 6.30 -1.52
C VAL A 184 5.34 4.91 -2.06
N PHE A 185 6.11 4.12 -1.31
CA PHE A 185 6.28 2.70 -1.52
C PHE A 185 5.61 1.92 -0.41
N ARG A 186 4.42 1.45 -0.72
CA ARG A 186 3.55 0.66 0.14
C ARG A 186 2.91 -0.45 -0.70
N PRO A 187 3.63 -1.58 -0.92
CA PRO A 187 3.18 -2.63 -1.80
C PRO A 187 1.91 -3.34 -1.30
N LEU A 188 1.02 -3.69 -2.23
CA LEU A 188 -0.09 -4.61 -2.02
C LEU A 188 0.13 -5.85 -2.88
N ILE A 189 0.02 -7.02 -2.26
CA ILE A 189 -0.12 -8.29 -2.99
C ILE A 189 -1.52 -8.80 -2.71
N TYR A 190 -2.30 -9.13 -3.74
CA TYR A 190 -3.66 -9.59 -3.53
C TYR A 190 -4.01 -10.82 -4.36
N PHE A 191 -4.93 -11.59 -3.82
CA PHE A 191 -5.40 -12.87 -4.33
C PHE A 191 -6.91 -12.88 -4.39
N THR A 192 -7.43 -13.75 -5.23
CA THR A 192 -8.85 -14.14 -5.22
C THR A 192 -8.95 -15.63 -4.93
N ALA A 193 -9.69 -16.02 -3.90
CA ALA A 193 -9.81 -17.42 -3.51
C ALA A 193 -11.28 -17.77 -3.22
N PHE A 194 -11.79 -18.77 -3.94
CA PHE A 194 -13.17 -19.23 -3.88
C PHE A 194 -13.24 -20.74 -4.08
N GLY A 195 -14.31 -21.36 -3.57
CA GLY A 195 -14.64 -22.74 -3.91
C GLY A 195 -14.06 -23.77 -2.93
N PRO A 196 -13.47 -24.86 -3.41
CA PRO A 196 -13.18 -26.01 -2.56
C PRO A 196 -11.93 -25.80 -1.67
N PRO A 197 -11.78 -26.58 -0.58
CA PRO A 197 -10.64 -26.53 0.35
C PRO A 197 -9.26 -26.46 -0.31
N GLU A 198 -9.06 -27.17 -1.42
CA GLU A 198 -7.79 -27.21 -2.15
C GLU A 198 -7.35 -25.83 -2.64
N MET A 199 -8.29 -24.94 -2.98
CA MET A 199 -7.98 -23.56 -3.38
C MET A 199 -7.37 -22.76 -2.23
N PHE A 200 -7.84 -22.99 -1.00
CA PHE A 200 -7.31 -22.33 0.20
C PHE A 200 -5.99 -22.95 0.65
N GLN A 201 -5.75 -24.23 0.35
CA GLN A 201 -4.45 -24.87 0.55
C GLN A 201 -3.39 -24.32 -0.43
N LEU A 202 -3.76 -24.12 -1.69
CA LEU A 202 -2.93 -23.42 -2.68
C LEU A 202 -2.59 -22.01 -2.21
N LEU A 203 -3.60 -21.25 -1.79
CA LEU A 203 -3.44 -19.90 -1.23
C LEU A 203 -2.49 -19.90 -0.02
N ASN A 204 -2.61 -20.86 0.90
CA ASN A 204 -1.70 -20.95 2.05
C ASN A 204 -0.25 -21.10 1.59
N ILE A 205 0.03 -22.00 0.64
CA ILE A 205 1.39 -22.17 0.11
C ILE A 205 1.90 -20.88 -0.55
N ALA A 206 1.06 -20.23 -1.36
CA ALA A 206 1.40 -18.96 -2.01
C ALA A 206 1.76 -17.88 -0.96
N LEU A 207 0.89 -17.66 0.03
CA LEU A 207 1.11 -16.66 1.09
C LEU A 207 2.33 -16.99 1.97
N CYS A 208 2.51 -18.26 2.37
CA CYS A 208 3.67 -18.69 3.16
C CYS A 208 4.97 -18.48 2.38
N SER A 209 4.99 -18.82 1.09
CA SER A 209 6.16 -18.60 0.24
C SER A 209 6.50 -17.11 0.11
N LEU A 210 5.50 -16.24 -0.05
CA LEU A 210 5.67 -14.79 -0.09
C LEU A 210 6.20 -14.23 1.24
N ALA A 211 5.62 -14.67 2.35
CA ALA A 211 6.03 -14.24 3.69
C ALA A 211 7.49 -14.58 3.99
N ARG A 212 7.95 -15.76 3.52
CA ARG A 212 9.31 -16.26 3.75
C ARG A 212 10.35 -15.73 2.77
N ARG A 213 9.99 -15.58 1.50
CA ARG A 213 10.96 -15.38 0.40
C ARG A 213 10.80 -14.07 -0.35
N GLY A 214 9.63 -13.43 -0.27
CA GLY A 214 9.34 -12.22 -1.06
C GLY A 214 10.15 -10.99 -0.64
N ALA A 215 10.71 -10.98 0.58
CA ALA A 215 11.59 -9.94 1.12
C ALA A 215 11.07 -8.50 0.94
N VAL A 216 9.75 -8.32 1.08
CA VAL A 216 9.08 -7.03 0.86
C VAL A 216 8.06 -6.76 1.98
N PRO A 217 7.97 -5.53 2.51
CA PRO A 217 6.99 -5.16 3.53
C PRO A 217 5.60 -4.91 2.91
N ALA A 218 5.09 -5.88 2.17
CA ALA A 218 3.78 -5.80 1.53
C ALA A 218 2.64 -6.04 2.53
N THR A 219 1.50 -5.42 2.24
CA THR A 219 0.20 -5.87 2.76
C THR A 219 -0.37 -6.92 1.82
N TYR A 220 -1.04 -7.93 2.38
CA TYR A 220 -1.66 -9.03 1.66
C TYR A 220 -3.18 -8.90 1.74
N LEU A 221 -3.87 -8.99 0.62
CA LEU A 221 -5.33 -8.95 0.57
C LEU A 221 -5.88 -10.21 -0.09
N VAL A 222 -6.78 -10.91 0.59
CA VAL A 222 -7.53 -12.02 0.01
C VAL A 222 -8.95 -11.56 -0.24
N ILE A 223 -9.37 -11.61 -1.50
CA ILE A 223 -10.74 -11.37 -1.92
C ILE A 223 -11.44 -12.72 -1.99
N THR A 224 -12.53 -12.88 -1.24
CA THR A 224 -13.27 -14.14 -1.15
C THR A 224 -14.77 -13.89 -0.94
N ARG A 225 -15.57 -14.94 -0.71
CA ARG A 225 -16.98 -14.80 -0.31
C ARG A 225 -17.13 -14.76 1.21
N PRO A 226 -18.19 -14.15 1.76
CA PRO A 226 -18.48 -14.21 3.19
C PRO A 226 -18.47 -15.64 3.75
N GLU A 227 -19.07 -16.60 3.05
CA GLU A 227 -19.14 -18.02 3.45
C GLU A 227 -17.79 -18.74 3.41
N ASP A 228 -16.90 -18.34 2.50
CA ASP A 228 -15.59 -18.97 2.31
C ASP A 228 -14.53 -18.40 3.28
N ARG A 229 -14.83 -17.31 4.00
CA ARG A 229 -13.89 -16.64 4.89
C ARG A 229 -13.31 -17.56 5.97
N ALA A 230 -14.10 -18.49 6.49
CA ALA A 230 -13.64 -19.45 7.50
C ALA A 230 -12.57 -20.41 6.94
N LEU A 231 -12.62 -20.73 5.65
CA LEU A 231 -11.67 -21.63 4.99
C LEU A 231 -10.25 -21.04 4.94
N ILE A 232 -10.12 -19.71 4.93
CA ILE A 232 -8.82 -19.03 5.03
C ILE A 232 -8.17 -19.31 6.40
N ALA A 233 -8.95 -19.30 7.48
CA ALA A 233 -8.42 -19.61 8.80
C ALA A 233 -8.15 -21.12 8.96
N GLU A 234 -9.02 -21.98 8.43
CA GLU A 234 -8.92 -23.44 8.53
C GLU A 234 -7.73 -24.00 7.75
N HIS A 235 -7.57 -23.58 6.49
CA HIS A 235 -6.52 -24.11 5.60
C HIS A 235 -5.31 -23.18 5.44
N GLY A 236 -5.42 -21.94 5.92
CA GLY A 236 -4.39 -20.89 5.85
C GLY A 236 -3.79 -20.49 7.20
N ALA A 237 -3.93 -21.32 8.25
CA ALA A 237 -3.50 -21.00 9.61
C ALA A 237 -2.02 -20.57 9.70
N GLU A 238 -1.14 -21.22 8.94
CA GLU A 238 0.30 -20.89 8.88
C GLU A 238 0.52 -19.51 8.26
N ALA A 239 -0.12 -19.21 7.13
CA ALA A 239 -0.06 -17.89 6.50
C ALA A 239 -0.62 -16.79 7.42
N CYS A 240 -1.73 -17.05 8.11
CA CYS A 240 -2.29 -16.14 9.10
C CYS A 240 -1.30 -15.84 10.23
N ALA A 241 -0.59 -16.86 10.73
CA ALA A 241 0.43 -16.69 11.77
C ALA A 241 1.65 -15.90 11.28
N LEU A 242 2.14 -16.15 10.06
CA LEU A 242 3.30 -15.48 9.48
C LEU A 242 3.03 -14.02 9.09
N LEU A 243 1.81 -13.71 8.64
CA LEU A 243 1.45 -12.41 8.11
C LEU A 243 0.81 -11.49 9.15
N GLY A 244 0.10 -12.04 10.13
CA GLY A 244 -0.54 -11.27 11.19
C GLY A 244 -1.46 -10.17 10.64
N ASP A 245 -1.24 -8.94 11.11
CA ASP A 245 -2.00 -7.74 10.72
C ASP A 245 -1.79 -7.31 9.25
N ARG A 246 -0.79 -7.88 8.58
CA ARG A 246 -0.54 -7.64 7.15
C ARG A 246 -1.49 -8.44 6.27
N LEU A 247 -2.15 -9.49 6.77
CA LEU A 247 -3.16 -10.24 6.01
C LEU A 247 -4.55 -9.64 6.24
N ARG A 248 -5.17 -9.18 5.15
CA ARG A 248 -6.51 -8.60 5.13
C ARG A 248 -7.43 -9.46 4.28
N ILE A 249 -8.72 -9.44 4.63
CA ILE A 249 -9.74 -10.18 3.89
C ILE A 249 -10.83 -9.19 3.48
N ALA A 250 -11.14 -9.15 2.19
CA ALA A 250 -12.31 -8.47 1.65
C ALA A 250 -13.29 -9.51 1.11
N CYS A 251 -14.58 -9.26 1.32
CA CYS A 251 -15.63 -10.15 0.84
C CYS A 251 -16.36 -9.53 -0.35
N LEU A 252 -16.69 -10.35 -1.35
CA LEU A 252 -17.57 -10.02 -2.46
C LEU A 252 -18.73 -11.01 -2.51
N ASP A 253 -19.89 -10.52 -2.95
CA ASP A 253 -21.05 -11.36 -3.25
C ASP A 253 -20.86 -12.00 -4.64
N ALA A 254 -19.96 -12.99 -4.69
CA ALA A 254 -19.72 -13.81 -5.88
C ALA A 254 -20.56 -15.09 -5.78
N THR A 255 -21.32 -15.44 -6.83
CA THR A 255 -22.26 -16.58 -6.77
C THR A 255 -22.03 -17.64 -7.84
N SER A 256 -21.19 -17.33 -8.82
CA SER A 256 -20.90 -18.20 -9.95
C SER A 256 -19.40 -18.36 -10.19
N LEU A 257 -19.02 -19.43 -10.89
CA LEU A 257 -17.63 -19.62 -11.35
C LEU A 257 -17.13 -18.42 -12.17
N ARG A 258 -18.03 -17.77 -12.92
CA ARG A 258 -17.73 -16.57 -13.67
C ARG A 258 -17.36 -15.40 -12.75
N ASP A 259 -18.14 -15.18 -11.70
CA ASP A 259 -17.82 -14.15 -10.71
C ASP A 259 -16.44 -14.40 -10.08
N PHE A 260 -16.08 -15.66 -9.84
CA PHE A 260 -14.77 -16.02 -9.27
C PHE A 260 -13.62 -15.64 -10.21
N MET A 261 -13.77 -15.87 -11.52
CA MET A 261 -12.74 -15.52 -12.52
C MET A 261 -12.55 -14.00 -12.63
N PHE A 262 -13.64 -13.23 -12.58
CA PHE A 262 -13.60 -11.76 -12.72
C PHE A 262 -13.37 -11.00 -11.41
N ALA A 263 -13.41 -11.66 -10.26
CA ALA A 263 -13.23 -11.04 -8.95
C ALA A 263 -11.89 -10.29 -8.81
N ARG A 264 -10.85 -10.68 -9.56
CA ARG A 264 -9.55 -10.00 -9.56
C ARG A 264 -9.63 -8.53 -9.98
N TYR A 265 -10.60 -8.18 -10.81
CA TYR A 265 -10.83 -6.81 -11.28
C TYR A 265 -11.64 -5.96 -10.29
N ALA A 266 -12.28 -6.59 -9.30
CA ALA A 266 -13.05 -5.89 -8.27
C ALA A 266 -12.18 -5.10 -7.27
N LEU A 267 -10.83 -5.17 -7.37
CA LEU A 267 -9.96 -4.30 -6.58
C LEU A 267 -10.32 -2.81 -6.75
N ALA A 268 -10.81 -2.41 -7.93
CA ALA A 268 -11.27 -1.05 -8.19
C ALA A 268 -12.47 -0.61 -7.32
N THR A 269 -13.26 -1.56 -6.82
CA THR A 269 -14.40 -1.31 -5.94
C THR A 269 -14.07 -1.46 -4.45
N ILE A 270 -12.85 -1.88 -4.11
CA ILE A 270 -12.38 -2.05 -2.73
C ILE A 270 -11.64 -0.76 -2.31
N PRO A 271 -12.18 0.03 -1.36
CA PRO A 271 -11.59 1.32 -0.97
C PRO A 271 -10.11 1.23 -0.55
N GLU A 272 -9.72 0.12 0.08
CA GLU A 272 -8.35 -0.15 0.50
C GLU A 272 -7.38 -0.21 -0.68
N GLY A 273 -7.80 -0.67 -1.86
CA GLY A 273 -6.93 -0.80 -3.04
C GLY A 273 -6.29 0.52 -3.45
N ALA A 274 -6.96 1.64 -3.24
CA ALA A 274 -6.47 2.98 -3.56
C ALA A 274 -5.37 3.50 -2.60
N LEU A 275 -5.05 2.75 -1.53
CA LEU A 275 -4.06 3.16 -0.52
C LEU A 275 -2.66 2.59 -0.77
N TYR A 276 -2.49 1.80 -1.83
CA TYR A 276 -1.27 1.04 -2.10
C TYR A 276 -0.64 1.39 -3.44
N GLN A 277 0.68 1.26 -3.47
CA GLN A 277 1.53 1.54 -4.60
C GLN A 277 2.91 0.96 -4.28
N PRO A 278 3.42 -0.04 -5.01
CA PRO A 278 2.82 -0.78 -6.13
C PRO A 278 1.73 -1.80 -5.74
N ILE A 279 1.04 -2.35 -6.75
CA ILE A 279 0.01 -3.38 -6.60
C ILE A 279 0.38 -4.60 -7.45
N LEU A 280 0.26 -5.80 -6.90
CA LEU A 280 0.48 -7.09 -7.56
C LEU A 280 -0.69 -8.03 -7.28
N TYR A 281 -1.41 -8.44 -8.32
CA TYR A 281 -2.32 -9.58 -8.30
C TYR A 281 -1.56 -10.87 -8.54
N LEU A 282 -1.96 -11.95 -7.86
CA LEU A 282 -1.50 -13.31 -8.10
C LEU A 282 -2.68 -14.30 -8.01
N ASP A 283 -2.71 -15.28 -8.91
CA ASP A 283 -3.52 -16.48 -8.74
C ASP A 283 -3.02 -17.30 -7.53
N THR A 284 -3.87 -18.16 -6.98
CA THR A 284 -3.53 -18.97 -5.79
C THR A 284 -2.52 -20.08 -6.09
N ASP A 285 -2.31 -20.44 -7.35
CA ASP A 285 -1.36 -21.46 -7.81
C ASP A 285 0.04 -20.88 -8.12
N MET A 286 0.45 -19.91 -7.32
CA MET A 286 1.73 -19.21 -7.41
C MET A 286 2.64 -19.57 -6.25
N VAL A 287 3.94 -19.76 -6.51
CA VAL A 287 4.98 -19.86 -5.47
C VAL A 287 5.97 -18.73 -5.63
N CYS A 288 6.25 -18.03 -4.52
CA CYS A 288 7.34 -17.08 -4.43
C CYS A 288 8.65 -17.80 -4.09
N ASP A 289 9.62 -17.73 -4.99
CA ASP A 289 10.92 -18.39 -4.87
C ASP A 289 12.10 -17.43 -4.73
N GLY A 290 11.84 -16.13 -4.64
CA GLY A 290 12.86 -15.10 -4.46
C GLY A 290 12.29 -13.72 -4.11
N PRO A 291 13.16 -12.73 -3.87
CA PRO A 291 12.74 -11.38 -3.50
C PRO A 291 11.96 -10.68 -4.62
N LEU A 292 10.91 -9.94 -4.27
CA LEU A 292 10.05 -9.21 -5.22
C LEU A 292 10.35 -7.72 -5.30
N GLU A 293 11.38 -7.24 -4.59
CA GLU A 293 11.68 -5.82 -4.49
C GLU A 293 11.96 -5.19 -5.87
N ASN A 294 12.70 -5.88 -6.73
CA ASN A 294 13.03 -5.38 -8.08
C ASN A 294 11.78 -5.29 -8.97
N LEU A 295 10.90 -6.28 -8.95
CA LEU A 295 9.61 -6.23 -9.66
C LEU A 295 8.81 -4.99 -9.25
N PHE A 296 8.73 -4.73 -7.94
CA PHE A 296 8.00 -3.59 -7.42
C PHE A 296 8.66 -2.25 -7.72
N ARG A 297 10.00 -2.19 -7.74
CA ARG A 297 10.74 -0.99 -8.18
C ARG A 297 10.46 -0.69 -9.66
N GLU A 298 10.52 -1.71 -10.51
CA GLU A 298 10.23 -1.55 -11.94
C GLU A 298 8.76 -1.15 -12.19
N ALA A 299 7.81 -1.68 -11.40
CA ALA A 299 6.42 -1.26 -11.44
C ALA A 299 6.22 0.22 -11.07
N MET A 300 7.09 0.79 -10.23
CA MET A 300 7.05 2.22 -9.88
C MET A 300 7.61 3.13 -10.98
N ASP A 301 8.35 2.57 -11.93
CA ASP A 301 9.01 3.31 -13.00
C ASP A 301 8.16 3.44 -14.27
N THR A 302 6.99 2.80 -14.32
CA THR A 302 6.10 2.79 -15.47
C THR A 302 4.65 3.03 -15.08
N ASP A 303 3.90 3.67 -15.98
CA ASP A 303 2.44 3.80 -15.88
C ASP A 303 1.73 2.73 -16.74
N LYS A 304 2.43 1.61 -17.01
CA LYS A 304 1.92 0.43 -17.73
C LYS A 304 1.51 -0.68 -16.77
N ILE A 305 0.70 -1.59 -17.28
CA ILE A 305 0.36 -2.87 -16.67
C ILE A 305 1.42 -3.89 -17.06
N LEU A 306 2.05 -4.47 -16.05
CA LEU A 306 3.05 -5.50 -16.16
C LEU A 306 2.39 -6.87 -15.94
N ALA A 307 2.42 -7.70 -16.97
CA ALA A 307 2.00 -9.10 -16.91
C ALA A 307 2.87 -9.90 -17.88
N PRO A 308 3.13 -11.20 -17.63
CA PRO A 308 4.04 -11.96 -18.47
C PRO A 308 3.35 -12.27 -19.80
N ALA A 309 4.07 -12.06 -20.91
CA ALA A 309 3.60 -12.54 -22.21
C ALA A 309 3.57 -14.08 -22.22
N GLU A 310 2.50 -14.65 -22.77
CA GLU A 310 2.26 -16.10 -22.76
C GLU A 310 2.19 -16.69 -24.18
N HIS A 311 1.49 -16.02 -25.10
CA HIS A 311 1.24 -16.54 -26.45
C HIS A 311 1.14 -15.40 -27.47
N LEU A 312 1.19 -15.71 -28.75
CA LEU A 312 0.97 -14.74 -29.83
C LEU A 312 -0.54 -14.64 -30.13
N LEU A 313 -1.09 -13.41 -30.17
CA LEU A 313 -2.53 -13.16 -30.30
C LEU A 313 -3.12 -13.57 -31.65
N HIS A 314 -2.28 -13.67 -32.69
CA HIS A 314 -2.70 -14.00 -34.04
C HIS A 314 -2.81 -15.51 -34.30
N LEU A 315 -2.44 -16.37 -33.35
CA LEU A 315 -2.47 -17.82 -33.54
C LEU A 315 -3.86 -18.39 -33.18
N ASP A 316 -4.46 -19.13 -34.12
CA ASP A 316 -5.84 -19.66 -34.05
C ASP A 316 -6.15 -20.51 -32.82
N GLN A 317 -5.15 -21.16 -32.24
CA GLN A 317 -5.30 -22.07 -31.11
C GLN A 317 -5.58 -21.39 -29.76
N PHE A 318 -5.71 -20.06 -29.72
CA PHE A 318 -5.81 -19.29 -28.47
C PHE A 318 -7.07 -18.42 -28.34
N ASP A 319 -8.16 -18.68 -29.06
CA ASP A 319 -9.41 -17.90 -28.86
C ASP A 319 -9.85 -17.84 -27.39
N TRP A 320 -9.67 -18.95 -26.65
CA TRP A 320 -10.03 -19.09 -25.23
C TRP A 320 -9.12 -18.32 -24.25
N TRP A 321 -7.90 -17.95 -24.65
CA TRP A 321 -6.89 -17.37 -23.77
C TRP A 321 -6.37 -15.99 -24.24
N GLY A 322 -6.36 -15.75 -25.55
CA GLY A 322 -5.88 -14.53 -26.19
C GLY A 322 -6.99 -13.59 -26.64
N GLY A 323 -8.23 -14.07 -26.78
CA GLY A 323 -9.37 -13.24 -27.16
C GLY A 323 -9.37 -12.82 -28.63
N LYS A 324 -8.77 -13.62 -29.51
CA LYS A 324 -8.75 -13.38 -30.96
C LYS A 324 -10.15 -13.08 -31.52
N ALA A 325 -11.18 -13.84 -31.14
CA ALA A 325 -12.57 -13.58 -31.54
C ALA A 325 -13.09 -12.16 -31.17
N LEU A 326 -12.58 -11.54 -30.10
CA LEU A 326 -12.91 -10.15 -29.75
C LEU A 326 -12.25 -9.18 -30.72
N PHE A 327 -10.99 -9.41 -31.06
CA PHE A 327 -10.24 -8.57 -31.99
C PHE A 327 -10.69 -8.70 -33.45
N GLU A 328 -11.12 -9.88 -33.90
CA GLU A 328 -11.66 -10.08 -35.25
C GLU A 328 -12.99 -9.35 -35.46
N LYS A 329 -13.82 -9.27 -34.40
CA LYS A 329 -15.06 -8.50 -34.41
C LYS A 329 -14.83 -6.99 -34.33
N ASP A 330 -13.65 -6.56 -33.88
CA ASP A 330 -13.25 -5.16 -33.85
C ASP A 330 -12.49 -4.79 -35.13
N SER A 331 -13.21 -4.21 -36.11
CA SER A 331 -12.63 -3.68 -37.36
C SER A 331 -11.52 -2.64 -37.15
N SER A 332 -11.38 -2.09 -35.95
CA SER A 332 -10.34 -1.13 -35.56
C SER A 332 -9.23 -1.74 -34.69
N SER A 333 -9.18 -3.07 -34.54
CA SER A 333 -8.24 -3.73 -33.62
C SER A 333 -6.79 -3.42 -33.95
N GLY A 334 -6.41 -3.44 -35.24
CA GLY A 334 -5.05 -3.15 -35.67
C GLY A 334 -4.01 -4.14 -35.15
N LEU A 335 -4.41 -5.38 -34.83
CA LEU A 335 -3.50 -6.44 -34.42
C LEU A 335 -2.49 -6.76 -35.52
N THR A 336 -1.28 -7.08 -35.08
CA THR A 336 -0.15 -7.51 -35.90
C THR A 336 0.30 -8.91 -35.49
N ILE A 337 1.12 -9.53 -36.34
CA ILE A 337 1.70 -10.86 -36.09
C ILE A 337 2.65 -10.89 -34.88
N ASN A 338 3.11 -9.73 -34.39
CA ASN A 338 4.04 -9.67 -33.26
C ASN A 338 3.34 -9.42 -31.93
N ASP A 339 2.03 -9.24 -31.93
CA ASP A 339 1.29 -8.96 -30.70
C ASP A 339 1.08 -10.24 -29.90
N PHE A 340 1.30 -10.12 -28.59
CA PHE A 340 1.26 -11.21 -27.63
C PHE A 340 0.15 -10.98 -26.60
N GLY A 341 -0.46 -12.08 -26.18
CA GLY A 341 -1.37 -12.10 -25.05
C GLY A 341 -0.57 -12.18 -23.76
N MET A 342 -1.04 -11.46 -22.75
CA MET A 342 -0.53 -11.51 -21.41
C MET A 342 -1.30 -12.55 -20.58
N ASN A 343 -0.60 -13.20 -19.65
CA ASN A 343 -1.22 -14.06 -18.67
C ASN A 343 -1.89 -13.21 -17.58
N SER A 344 -3.20 -13.36 -17.38
CA SER A 344 -3.94 -12.59 -16.37
C SER A 344 -3.80 -13.14 -14.95
N GLY A 345 -3.13 -14.29 -14.77
CA GLY A 345 -2.86 -14.89 -13.46
C GLY A 345 -1.86 -14.12 -12.60
N SER A 346 -1.14 -13.17 -13.20
CA SER A 346 -0.32 -12.21 -12.47
C SER A 346 -0.39 -10.84 -13.14
N ILE A 347 -0.78 -9.81 -12.39
CA ILE A 347 -0.96 -8.45 -12.91
C ILE A 347 -0.29 -7.49 -11.92
N CYS A 348 0.70 -6.72 -12.37
CA CYS A 348 1.35 -5.71 -11.55
C CYS A 348 1.26 -4.34 -12.19
N ALA A 349 1.07 -3.32 -11.35
CA ALA A 349 1.08 -1.94 -11.78
C ALA A 349 1.53 -1.03 -10.64
N LYS A 350 1.90 0.19 -11.02
CA LYS A 350 2.27 1.23 -10.07
C LYS A 350 1.20 1.47 -9.01
N ASN A 351 -0.08 1.53 -9.36
CA ASN A 351 -1.15 1.76 -8.39
C ASN A 351 -2.52 1.49 -9.03
N LEU A 352 -3.58 1.65 -8.25
CA LEU A 352 -4.94 1.46 -8.73
C LEU A 352 -5.35 2.51 -9.78
N PHE A 353 -4.71 3.68 -9.83
CA PHE A 353 -5.00 4.68 -10.87
C PHE A 353 -4.64 4.16 -12.27
N VAL A 354 -3.52 3.44 -12.41
CA VAL A 354 -3.14 2.77 -13.67
C VAL A 354 -4.13 1.67 -14.04
N LEU A 355 -4.62 0.90 -13.07
CA LEU A 355 -5.48 -0.26 -13.30
C LEU A 355 -6.96 0.09 -13.53
N ARG A 356 -7.44 1.18 -12.92
CA ARG A 356 -8.88 1.45 -12.71
C ARG A 356 -9.71 1.33 -13.99
N GLU A 357 -9.30 2.03 -15.04
CA GLU A 357 -10.05 2.05 -16.30
C GLU A 357 -10.18 0.63 -16.89
N SER A 358 -9.08 -0.10 -16.98
CA SER A 358 -9.09 -1.48 -17.49
C SER A 358 -9.92 -2.42 -16.62
N PHE A 359 -9.78 -2.33 -15.30
CA PHE A 359 -10.47 -3.19 -14.34
C PHE A 359 -11.99 -2.95 -14.30
N GLU A 360 -12.43 -1.71 -14.53
CA GLU A 360 -13.86 -1.42 -14.68
C GLU A 360 -14.41 -1.86 -16.05
N LEU A 361 -13.60 -1.75 -17.12
CA LEU A 361 -14.04 -2.03 -18.48
C LEU A 361 -14.15 -3.54 -18.76
N ILE A 362 -13.21 -4.36 -18.29
CA ILE A 362 -13.18 -5.81 -18.51
C ILE A 362 -14.52 -6.50 -18.16
N PRO A 363 -15.07 -6.40 -16.93
CA PRO A 363 -16.34 -7.04 -16.58
C PRO A 363 -17.55 -6.37 -17.24
N ARG A 364 -17.45 -5.13 -17.74
CA ARG A 364 -18.51 -4.50 -18.54
C ARG A 364 -18.53 -5.06 -19.96
N LEU A 365 -17.36 -5.20 -20.59
CA LEU A 365 -17.24 -5.80 -21.92
C LEU A 365 -17.65 -7.25 -21.93
N GLN A 366 -17.28 -8.04 -20.92
CA GLN A 366 -17.73 -9.43 -20.83
C GLN A 366 -19.27 -9.52 -20.78
N ARG A 367 -19.94 -8.73 -19.94
CA ARG A 367 -21.40 -8.71 -19.89
C ARG A 367 -22.04 -8.27 -21.21
N ALA A 368 -21.45 -7.29 -21.89
CA ALA A 368 -21.92 -6.85 -23.21
C ALA A 368 -21.69 -7.91 -24.30
N HIS A 369 -20.58 -8.63 -24.26
CA HIS A 369 -20.27 -9.71 -25.20
C HIS A 369 -21.27 -10.87 -25.03
N ASP A 370 -21.56 -11.27 -23.80
CA ASP A 370 -22.48 -12.38 -23.52
C ASP A 370 -23.91 -12.14 -24.03
N THR A 371 -24.37 -10.89 -24.09
CA THR A 371 -25.72 -10.59 -24.61
C THR A 371 -25.79 -10.64 -26.13
N GLN A 372 -24.64 -10.58 -26.81
CA GLN A 372 -24.55 -10.51 -28.26
C GLN A 372 -23.98 -11.78 -28.90
N ALA A 373 -23.23 -12.59 -28.14
CA ALA A 373 -22.55 -13.76 -28.65
C ALA A 373 -23.46 -15.00 -28.64
N SER A 374 -23.42 -15.77 -29.71
CA SER A 374 -24.02 -17.12 -29.77
C SER A 374 -23.33 -18.10 -28.83
N GLU A 375 -22.03 -17.90 -28.58
CA GLU A 375 -21.21 -18.66 -27.64
C GLU A 375 -20.45 -17.68 -26.73
N PRO A 376 -20.83 -17.58 -25.44
CA PRO A 376 -20.17 -16.66 -24.52
C PRO A 376 -18.76 -17.15 -24.17
N LEU A 377 -17.78 -16.25 -24.23
CA LEU A 377 -16.45 -16.49 -23.68
C LEU A 377 -16.58 -16.54 -22.15
N THR A 378 -16.09 -17.63 -21.56
CA THR A 378 -16.24 -17.87 -20.12
C THR A 378 -15.06 -17.34 -19.31
N PHE A 379 -13.86 -17.28 -19.89
CA PHE A 379 -12.63 -16.87 -19.19
C PHE A 379 -12.40 -15.36 -19.23
N ASP A 380 -11.66 -14.84 -18.25
CA ASP A 380 -11.35 -13.42 -18.12
C ASP A 380 -10.20 -12.96 -19.03
N GLN A 381 -9.17 -13.82 -19.21
CA GLN A 381 -7.94 -13.47 -19.92
C GLN A 381 -8.16 -12.92 -21.34
N PRO A 382 -9.10 -13.45 -22.16
CA PRO A 382 -9.48 -12.84 -23.44
C PRO A 382 -9.86 -11.36 -23.34
N PHE A 383 -10.70 -11.01 -22.36
CA PHE A 383 -11.16 -9.63 -22.17
C PHE A 383 -10.05 -8.75 -21.60
N PHE A 384 -9.22 -9.29 -20.71
CA PHE A 384 -8.02 -8.61 -20.22
C PHE A 384 -7.12 -8.22 -21.38
N ASN A 385 -6.72 -9.19 -22.21
CA ASN A 385 -5.85 -8.97 -23.38
C ASN A 385 -6.45 -7.97 -24.36
N TYR A 386 -7.74 -8.07 -24.67
CA TYR A 386 -8.43 -7.10 -25.52
C TYR A 386 -8.35 -5.67 -24.95
N VAL A 387 -8.69 -5.48 -23.69
CA VAL A 387 -8.73 -4.15 -23.06
C VAL A 387 -7.35 -3.53 -22.94
N VAL A 388 -6.38 -4.25 -22.39
CA VAL A 388 -5.03 -3.71 -22.16
C VAL A 388 -4.32 -3.39 -23.47
N TYR A 389 -4.56 -4.18 -24.52
CA TYR A 389 -4.06 -3.90 -25.85
C TYR A 389 -4.69 -2.64 -26.43
N LYS A 390 -6.03 -2.55 -26.46
CA LYS A 390 -6.76 -1.43 -27.06
C LYS A 390 -6.51 -0.10 -26.34
N LEU A 391 -6.23 -0.14 -25.04
CA LEU A 391 -5.85 1.04 -24.25
C LEU A 391 -4.33 1.33 -24.28
N GLY A 392 -3.54 0.49 -24.94
CA GLY A 392 -2.08 0.63 -25.00
C GLY A 392 -1.41 0.57 -23.63
N LEU A 393 -1.96 -0.20 -22.69
CA LEU A 393 -1.52 -0.24 -21.29
C LEU A 393 -0.45 -1.31 -21.02
N GLN A 394 -0.19 -2.22 -21.95
CA GLN A 394 0.70 -3.37 -21.73
C GLN A 394 2.20 -3.03 -21.80
N ASP A 395 2.99 -3.65 -20.92
CA ASP A 395 4.45 -3.82 -21.07
C ASP A 395 4.86 -5.24 -20.60
N PRO A 396 5.10 -6.18 -21.52
CA PRO A 396 5.42 -7.56 -21.16
C PRO A 396 6.88 -7.75 -20.72
N SER A 397 7.77 -6.82 -21.06
CA SER A 397 9.21 -7.05 -21.14
C SER A 397 9.85 -7.11 -19.74
N VAL A 398 9.20 -6.44 -18.80
CA VAL A 398 9.60 -6.29 -17.42
C VAL A 398 9.25 -7.55 -16.64
N PHE A 399 8.02 -8.03 -16.76
CA PHE A 399 7.47 -9.04 -15.86
C PHE A 399 8.09 -10.43 -16.06
N LEU A 400 8.45 -10.82 -17.29
CA LEU A 400 9.05 -12.12 -17.61
C LEU A 400 10.41 -12.39 -16.94
N LYS A 401 11.08 -11.34 -16.45
CA LYS A 401 12.31 -11.45 -15.65
C LYS A 401 12.04 -11.93 -14.23
N HIS A 402 10.83 -11.70 -13.74
CA HIS A 402 10.43 -11.91 -12.34
C HIS A 402 9.49 -13.10 -12.15
N ILE A 403 9.00 -13.70 -13.24
CA ILE A 403 8.10 -14.85 -13.18
C ILE A 403 8.51 -15.95 -14.15
N ARG A 404 8.23 -17.19 -13.75
CA ARG A 404 8.28 -18.37 -14.61
C ARG A 404 6.90 -18.96 -14.77
N LEU A 405 6.50 -19.17 -16.02
CA LEU A 405 5.27 -19.85 -16.37
C LEU A 405 5.54 -21.35 -16.46
N ASN A 406 5.06 -22.14 -15.49
CA ASN A 406 5.29 -23.59 -15.44
C ASN A 406 4.02 -24.38 -15.81
N GLY A 407 3.87 -24.67 -17.10
CA GLY A 407 2.82 -25.56 -17.61
C GLY A 407 3.17 -27.05 -17.54
N HIS A 408 4.39 -27.40 -17.13
CA HIS A 408 4.88 -28.78 -17.15
C HIS A 408 4.64 -29.50 -15.81
N GLU A 409 4.57 -30.83 -15.86
CA GLU A 409 4.43 -31.66 -14.66
C GLU A 409 5.69 -31.62 -13.77
N GLN A 410 6.86 -31.41 -14.38
CA GLN A 410 8.12 -31.34 -13.66
C GLN A 410 8.23 -30.03 -12.85
N PRO A 411 8.79 -30.08 -11.63
CA PRO A 411 9.06 -28.88 -10.85
C PRO A 411 10.14 -28.03 -11.56
N PRO A 412 10.02 -26.70 -11.52
CA PRO A 412 11.03 -25.84 -12.11
C PRO A 412 12.36 -25.96 -11.35
N SER A 413 13.47 -25.74 -12.05
CA SER A 413 14.79 -25.79 -11.43
C SER A 413 14.96 -24.66 -10.40
N PRO A 414 15.39 -24.96 -9.16
CA PRO A 414 15.71 -23.92 -8.17
C PRO A 414 16.93 -23.06 -8.51
N ASN A 415 17.71 -23.42 -9.53
CA ASN A 415 18.85 -22.62 -10.00
C ASN A 415 18.43 -21.47 -10.93
N ASP A 416 17.18 -21.48 -11.40
CA ASP A 416 16.62 -20.45 -12.30
C ASP A 416 15.53 -19.63 -11.58
N ARG A 417 15.65 -19.44 -10.26
CA ARG A 417 14.69 -18.63 -9.48
C ARG A 417 14.57 -17.22 -10.06
N ARG A 418 13.33 -16.72 -10.18
CA ARG A 418 13.03 -15.39 -10.72
C ARG A 418 12.27 -14.50 -9.75
N GLY A 419 11.77 -15.05 -8.65
CA GLY A 419 10.88 -14.37 -7.72
C GLY A 419 9.54 -15.09 -7.66
N LEU A 420 8.92 -15.36 -8.80
CA LEU A 420 7.62 -16.03 -8.90
C LEU A 420 7.64 -17.24 -9.83
N VAL A 421 6.80 -18.22 -9.52
CA VAL A 421 6.49 -19.39 -10.36
C VAL A 421 4.98 -19.56 -10.41
N HIS A 422 4.41 -19.56 -11.62
CA HIS A 422 3.01 -19.86 -11.89
C HIS A 422 2.84 -21.33 -12.27
N PHE A 423 2.14 -22.11 -11.46
CA PHE A 423 1.82 -23.52 -11.74
C PHE A 423 0.57 -23.64 -12.62
N MET A 424 0.70 -23.26 -13.89
CA MET A 424 -0.38 -23.29 -14.87
C MET A 424 -0.93 -24.72 -15.08
N GLY A 425 -2.18 -24.84 -15.52
CA GLY A 425 -2.80 -26.15 -15.76
C GLY A 425 -4.32 -26.19 -15.92
N GLY A 426 -4.93 -25.12 -16.44
CA GLY A 426 -6.38 -24.99 -16.64
C GLY A 426 -7.18 -24.73 -15.35
N VAL A 427 -8.41 -24.22 -15.53
CA VAL A 427 -9.36 -23.97 -14.43
C VAL A 427 -9.88 -25.31 -13.88
N GLY A 428 -9.98 -25.44 -12.56
CA GLY A 428 -10.53 -26.64 -11.89
C GLY A 428 -9.53 -27.76 -11.61
N ASN A 429 -8.26 -27.61 -12.03
CA ASN A 429 -7.22 -28.62 -11.83
C ASN A 429 -6.40 -28.40 -10.53
N SER A 430 -7.07 -28.16 -9.40
CA SER A 430 -6.43 -27.72 -8.15
C SER A 430 -5.53 -28.77 -7.50
N SER A 431 -5.94 -30.05 -7.47
CA SER A 431 -5.18 -31.10 -6.76
C SER A 431 -3.80 -31.38 -7.37
N PRO A 432 -3.64 -31.54 -8.71
CA PRO A 432 -2.31 -31.71 -9.30
C PRO A 432 -1.41 -30.47 -9.14
N LYS A 433 -1.98 -29.25 -9.22
CA LYS A 433 -1.25 -28.02 -8.93
C LYS A 433 -0.74 -27.98 -7.49
N LEU A 434 -1.60 -28.39 -6.55
CA LEU A 434 -1.28 -28.42 -5.13
C LEU A 434 -0.10 -29.33 -4.83
N ASN A 435 -0.07 -30.53 -5.41
CA ASN A 435 1.05 -31.45 -5.25
C ASN A 435 2.35 -30.86 -5.82
N ARG A 436 2.32 -30.31 -7.05
CA ARG A 436 3.49 -29.67 -7.66
C ARG A 436 4.02 -28.51 -6.83
N MET A 437 3.14 -27.68 -6.26
CA MET A 437 3.53 -26.59 -5.38
C MET A 437 4.16 -27.09 -4.08
N ARG A 438 3.58 -28.12 -3.44
CA ARG A 438 4.15 -28.73 -2.23
C ARG A 438 5.54 -29.30 -2.48
N ASP A 439 5.69 -30.05 -3.58
CA ASP A 439 6.97 -30.64 -3.97
C ASP A 439 8.02 -29.56 -4.22
N TYR A 440 7.64 -28.49 -4.91
CA TYR A 440 8.55 -27.37 -5.18
C TYR A 440 8.93 -26.60 -3.91
N VAL A 441 7.99 -26.32 -3.00
CA VAL A 441 8.30 -25.67 -1.72
C VAL A 441 9.21 -26.56 -0.86
N THR A 442 8.95 -27.87 -0.82
CA THR A 442 9.82 -28.83 -0.11
C THR A 442 11.24 -28.79 -0.67
N LEU A 443 11.37 -28.75 -2.00
CA LEU A 443 12.66 -28.61 -2.67
C LEU A 443 13.34 -27.27 -2.31
N LEU A 444 12.59 -26.16 -2.26
CA LEU A 444 13.12 -24.85 -1.88
C LEU A 444 13.54 -24.77 -0.40
N ASP A 445 12.87 -25.49 0.50
CA ASP A 445 13.19 -25.55 1.93
C ASP A 445 14.40 -26.45 2.21
N ALA A 446 14.70 -27.40 1.32
CA ALA A 446 15.89 -28.25 1.41
C ALA A 446 17.17 -27.55 0.91
N LEU A 447 17.05 -26.40 0.26
CA LEU A 447 18.19 -25.62 -0.23
C LEU A 447 18.67 -24.63 0.83
N PRO A 448 19.99 -24.40 0.93
CA PRO A 448 20.58 -23.49 1.91
C PRO A 448 20.21 -22.02 1.68
#